data_AF-A0A382NJE2-F1
#
_entry.id   AF-A0A382NJE2-F1
#
_cell.length_a   1.000
_cell.length_b   1.000
_cell.length_c   1.000
_cell.angle_alpha   90.00
_cell.angle_beta   90.00
_cell.angle_gamma   90.00
#
_symmetry.space_group_name_H-M   'P 1'
#
loop_
_entity.id
_entity.type
_entity.pdbx_description
1 polymer ?
#
loop_
_entity_poly.entity_id
_entity_poly.type
_entity_poly.pdbx_seq_one_letter_code
_entity_poly.pdbx_strand_id
1 'polypeptide(L)'
;MDVIDLRSDTLTQPTDEMRQAMASAEVGDDVYGEDPSINKLQERSAEMLGKEAGLLMASGTMSNLVAALTYCHRGDEIVMGDQAHMFWNEGGGASALAGAQIRLVPNDDQGRMNPADVEAAIRPSGNVHVAPTSLVCLENTQNRCSGGVLTPEDTAKIGRVAHAAGASVHLDGARLFNAAVALEVPAEELVKDVDDVSFCLSKALSCPVGSVLCGTSEFIENANRWRKMVGGGMRQAGVLAAAGLVALDTMIDR
;
A
#
# COMPACT_ATOMS: atom_id res chain seq x y z
N MET A 1 -12.22 21.60 -26.45
CA MET A 1 -11.50 20.42 -26.95
C MET A 1 -11.31 19.51 -25.77
N ASP A 2 -11.72 18.26 -25.89
CA ASP A 2 -11.36 17.25 -24.90
C ASP A 2 -9.84 17.08 -24.96
N VAL A 3 -9.18 17.22 -23.82
CA VAL A 3 -7.71 17.13 -23.71
C VAL A 3 -7.36 15.67 -23.50
N ILE A 4 -6.51 15.11 -24.37
CA ILE A 4 -5.91 13.79 -24.14
C ILE A 4 -4.76 13.98 -23.14
N ASP A 5 -4.96 13.53 -21.91
CA ASP A 5 -4.00 13.71 -20.81
C ASP A 5 -3.29 12.41 -20.45
N LEU A 6 -2.03 12.29 -20.88
CA LEU A 6 -1.19 11.10 -20.67
C LEU A 6 -0.13 11.31 -19.58
N ARG A 7 -0.29 12.33 -18.73
CA ARG A 7 0.70 12.63 -17.69
C ARG A 7 0.73 11.58 -16.57
N SER A 8 -0.45 11.09 -16.17
CA SER A 8 -0.61 10.15 -15.07
C SER A 8 -2.04 9.62 -15.01
N ASP A 9 -2.20 8.39 -14.54
CA ASP A 9 -3.50 7.80 -14.16
C ASP A 9 -4.11 8.43 -12.90
N THR A 10 -3.37 9.29 -12.18
CA THR A 10 -3.91 10.09 -11.08
C THR A 10 -4.86 11.21 -11.55
N LEU A 11 -4.99 11.43 -12.86
CA LEU A 11 -5.82 12.48 -13.45
C LEU A 11 -7.23 11.98 -13.84
N THR A 12 -7.52 10.71 -13.59
CA THR A 12 -8.86 10.13 -13.70
C THR A 12 -9.88 10.95 -12.91
N GLN A 13 -11.10 11.04 -13.43
CA GLN A 13 -12.22 11.67 -12.74
C GLN A 13 -13.27 10.62 -12.36
N PRO A 14 -14.03 10.84 -11.26
CA PRO A 14 -15.11 9.94 -10.89
C PRO A 14 -16.12 9.77 -12.02
N THR A 15 -16.52 8.53 -12.27
CA THR A 15 -17.61 8.19 -13.19
C THR A 15 -18.95 8.72 -12.67
N ASP A 16 -19.97 8.74 -13.53
CA ASP A 16 -21.33 9.15 -13.11
C ASP A 16 -21.89 8.22 -12.02
N GLU A 17 -21.60 6.92 -12.11
CA GLU A 17 -21.99 5.94 -11.09
C GLU A 17 -21.30 6.22 -9.75
N MET A 18 -20.00 6.53 -9.76
CA MET A 18 -19.30 6.96 -8.54
C MET A 18 -19.90 8.24 -7.98
N ARG A 19 -20.18 9.25 -8.81
CA ARG A 19 -20.78 10.51 -8.36
C ARG A 19 -22.13 10.28 -7.70
N GLN A 20 -22.96 9.40 -8.27
CA GLN A 20 -24.24 9.04 -7.70
C GLN A 20 -24.08 8.28 -6.38
N ALA A 21 -23.17 7.29 -6.32
CA ALA A 21 -22.90 6.52 -5.12
C ALA A 21 -22.41 7.41 -3.97
N MET A 22 -21.50 8.35 -4.25
CA MET A 22 -21.04 9.33 -3.27
C MET A 22 -22.18 10.23 -2.76
N ALA A 23 -23.08 10.68 -3.65
CA ALA A 23 -24.20 11.55 -3.30
C ALA A 23 -25.24 10.87 -2.40
N SER A 24 -25.40 9.55 -2.50
CA SER A 24 -26.36 8.76 -1.73
C SER A 24 -25.72 7.91 -0.62
N ALA A 25 -24.44 8.11 -0.31
CA ALA A 25 -23.71 7.28 0.64
C ALA A 25 -24.30 7.39 2.06
N GLU A 26 -24.50 6.25 2.73
CA GLU A 26 -24.73 6.22 4.17
C GLU A 26 -23.41 6.49 4.89
N VAL A 27 -23.41 7.42 5.85
CA VAL A 27 -22.20 7.90 6.51
C VAL A 27 -22.36 7.94 8.03
N GLY A 28 -21.24 7.92 8.72
CA GLY A 28 -21.15 8.01 10.18
C GLY A 28 -19.83 8.66 10.59
N ASP A 29 -19.47 8.62 11.88
CA ASP A 29 -18.16 9.11 12.31
C ASP A 29 -17.14 7.96 12.32
N ASP A 30 -16.22 7.95 11.35
CA ASP A 30 -15.16 6.94 11.22
C ASP A 30 -14.26 6.82 12.44
N VAL A 31 -14.06 7.90 13.20
CA VAL A 31 -13.24 7.83 14.43
C VAL A 31 -13.91 6.96 15.50
N TYR A 32 -15.24 6.86 15.49
CA TYR A 32 -16.00 5.95 16.34
C TYR A 32 -16.25 4.59 15.66
N GLY A 33 -15.81 4.40 14.41
CA GLY A 33 -16.07 3.19 13.63
C GLY A 33 -17.52 3.06 13.14
N GLU A 34 -18.26 4.18 13.10
CA GLU A 34 -19.71 4.18 12.85
C GLU A 34 -20.08 4.51 11.39
N ASP A 35 -19.10 4.67 10.48
CA ASP A 35 -19.37 4.92 9.07
C ASP A 35 -19.57 3.62 8.28
N PRO A 36 -20.81 3.26 7.87
CA PRO A 36 -21.10 1.97 7.26
C PRO A 36 -20.45 1.80 5.88
N SER A 37 -20.29 2.88 5.12
CA SER A 37 -19.68 2.83 3.79
C SER A 37 -18.18 2.57 3.89
N ILE A 38 -17.50 3.19 4.86
CA ILE A 38 -16.08 2.91 5.14
C ILE A 38 -15.90 1.47 5.60
N ASN A 39 -16.71 1.02 6.57
CA ASN A 39 -16.61 -0.33 7.10
C ASN A 39 -16.75 -1.38 6.00
N LYS A 40 -17.74 -1.21 5.10
CA LYS A 40 -17.95 -2.09 3.96
C LYS A 40 -16.79 -2.08 2.96
N LEU A 41 -16.22 -0.90 2.67
CA LEU A 41 -15.05 -0.80 1.78
C LEU A 41 -13.83 -1.53 2.38
N GLN A 42 -13.59 -1.34 3.68
CA GLN A 42 -12.46 -1.96 4.39
C GLN A 42 -12.58 -3.48 4.43
N GLU A 43 -13.76 -4.01 4.79
CA GLU A 43 -14.05 -5.44 4.80
C GLU A 43 -13.85 -6.06 3.42
N ARG A 44 -14.46 -5.46 2.39
CA ARG A 44 -14.35 -5.95 1.02
C ARG A 44 -12.92 -5.92 0.48
N SER A 45 -12.17 -4.85 0.80
CA SER A 45 -10.78 -4.74 0.38
C SER A 45 -9.90 -5.82 1.02
N ALA A 46 -10.15 -6.14 2.30
CA ALA A 46 -9.44 -7.20 3.01
C ALA A 46 -9.78 -8.57 2.42
N GLU A 47 -11.07 -8.85 2.21
CA GLU A 47 -11.55 -10.10 1.59
C GLU A 47 -10.93 -10.34 0.21
N MET A 48 -10.92 -9.33 -0.66
CA MET A 48 -10.36 -9.44 -2.01
C MET A 48 -8.84 -9.71 -2.05
N LEU A 49 -8.13 -9.40 -0.95
CA LEU A 49 -6.68 -9.55 -0.84
C LEU A 49 -6.29 -10.71 0.07
N GLY A 50 -7.25 -11.49 0.58
CA GLY A 50 -6.99 -12.56 1.55
C GLY A 50 -6.37 -12.06 2.85
N LYS A 51 -6.69 -10.82 3.27
CA LYS A 51 -6.22 -10.20 4.52
C LYS A 51 -7.35 -10.15 5.53
N GLU A 52 -6.99 -9.99 6.80
CA GLU A 52 -7.97 -10.02 7.89
C GLU A 52 -8.73 -8.70 8.03
N ALA A 53 -8.05 -7.57 7.77
CA ALA A 53 -8.62 -6.24 7.94
C ALA A 53 -8.06 -5.25 6.92
N GLY A 54 -8.85 -4.21 6.64
CA GLY A 54 -8.50 -3.08 5.78
C GLY A 54 -8.69 -1.75 6.51
N LEU A 55 -7.98 -0.72 6.06
CA LEU A 55 -8.02 0.62 6.64
C LEU A 55 -7.98 1.69 5.55
N LEU A 56 -9.04 2.50 5.45
CA LEU A 56 -9.10 3.60 4.49
C LEU A 56 -8.11 4.70 4.91
N MET A 57 -7.28 5.12 3.96
CA MET A 57 -6.29 6.18 4.10
C MET A 57 -6.59 7.31 3.12
N ALA A 58 -6.14 8.53 3.45
CA ALA A 58 -6.35 9.70 2.59
C ALA A 58 -5.52 9.65 1.29
N SER A 59 -4.39 8.95 1.30
CA SER A 59 -3.49 8.82 0.14
C SER A 59 -2.56 7.60 0.27
N GLY A 60 -2.02 7.13 -0.87
CA GLY A 60 -1.04 6.04 -0.88
C GLY A 60 0.21 6.35 -0.05
N THR A 61 0.69 7.59 -0.09
CA THR A 61 1.79 8.05 0.78
C THR A 61 1.46 7.90 2.26
N MET A 62 0.23 8.17 2.69
CA MET A 62 -0.18 7.93 4.07
C MET A 62 -0.22 6.44 4.39
N SER A 63 -0.71 5.59 3.49
CA SER A 63 -0.68 4.13 3.67
C SER A 63 0.73 3.63 3.92
N ASN A 64 1.68 3.96 3.05
CA ASN A 64 3.07 3.51 3.14
C ASN A 64 3.76 4.06 4.38
N LEU A 65 3.54 5.35 4.71
CA LEU A 65 4.07 5.95 5.93
C LEU A 65 3.51 5.26 7.18
N VAL A 66 2.22 4.97 7.22
CA VAL A 66 1.59 4.29 8.36
C VAL A 66 2.08 2.85 8.50
N ALA A 67 2.34 2.14 7.39
CA ALA A 67 2.98 0.83 7.44
C ALA A 67 4.38 0.93 8.07
N ALA A 68 5.21 1.87 7.60
CA ALA A 68 6.53 2.11 8.18
C ALA A 68 6.48 2.47 9.67
N LEU A 69 5.55 3.36 10.08
CA LEU A 69 5.35 3.72 11.49
C LEU A 69 4.88 2.53 12.36
N THR A 70 4.16 1.58 11.76
CA THR A 70 3.63 0.42 12.49
C THR A 70 4.70 -0.65 12.71
N TYR A 71 5.54 -0.92 11.71
CA TYR A 71 6.59 -1.95 11.81
C TYR A 71 7.91 -1.45 12.41
N CYS A 72 8.26 -0.19 12.19
CA CYS A 72 9.57 0.33 12.58
C CYS A 72 9.52 1.09 13.90
N HIS A 73 10.49 0.80 14.76
CA HIS A 73 10.88 1.68 15.85
C HIS A 73 11.89 2.73 15.36
N ARG A 74 12.05 3.81 16.14
CA ARG A 74 13.08 4.81 15.84
C ARG A 74 14.45 4.16 15.93
N GLY A 75 15.24 4.28 14.86
CA GLY A 75 16.55 3.66 14.75
C GLY A 75 16.55 2.30 14.05
N ASP A 76 15.39 1.78 13.63
CA ASP A 76 15.30 0.61 12.77
C ASP A 76 15.68 0.95 11.32
N GLU A 77 15.85 -0.08 10.50
CA GLU A 77 16.17 -0.01 9.08
C GLU A 77 15.06 -0.63 8.22
N ILE A 78 14.72 0.04 7.11
CA ILE A 78 13.87 -0.46 6.05
C ILE A 78 14.74 -0.78 4.83
N VAL A 79 14.68 -2.02 4.35
CA VAL A 79 15.30 -2.40 3.08
C VAL A 79 14.28 -2.23 1.95
N MET A 80 14.66 -1.57 0.86
CA MET A 80 13.79 -1.41 -0.31
C MET A 80 14.60 -1.23 -1.60
N GLY A 81 13.92 -1.35 -2.73
CA GLY A 81 14.51 -1.11 -4.03
C GLY A 81 14.92 0.35 -4.24
N ASP A 82 16.01 0.60 -4.97
CA ASP A 82 16.52 1.93 -5.29
C ASP A 82 15.60 2.76 -6.20
N GLN A 83 14.55 2.15 -6.77
CA GLN A 83 13.50 2.82 -7.53
C GLN A 83 12.18 2.97 -6.77
N ALA A 84 12.11 2.57 -5.50
CA ALA A 84 10.87 2.58 -4.73
C ALA A 84 10.25 3.99 -4.57
N HIS A 85 8.92 4.07 -4.66
CA HIS A 85 8.14 5.27 -4.44
C HIS A 85 8.37 5.84 -3.04
N MET A 86 8.40 4.97 -2.03
CA MET A 86 8.71 5.32 -0.63
C MET A 86 10.05 6.05 -0.47
N PHE A 87 11.03 5.79 -1.34
CA PHE A 87 12.31 6.49 -1.33
C PHE A 87 12.24 7.82 -2.11
N TRP A 88 11.70 7.81 -3.33
CA TRP A 88 11.76 8.98 -4.23
C TRP A 88 10.67 10.03 -4.01
N ASN A 89 9.45 9.62 -3.70
CA ASN A 89 8.24 10.41 -3.92
C ASN A 89 7.37 10.61 -2.67
N GLU A 90 7.91 10.37 -1.47
CA GLU A 90 7.19 10.51 -0.21
C GLU A 90 7.81 11.53 0.75
N GLY A 91 8.63 12.43 0.21
CA GLY A 91 9.23 13.53 0.96
C GLY A 91 10.13 13.08 2.12
N GLY A 92 10.65 11.85 2.08
CA GLY A 92 11.46 11.28 3.16
C GLY A 92 10.67 10.95 4.43
N GLY A 93 9.35 10.75 4.33
CA GLY A 93 8.46 10.51 5.48
C GLY A 93 8.90 9.36 6.39
N ALA A 94 9.33 8.23 5.83
CA ALA A 94 9.82 7.09 6.61
C ALA A 94 11.00 7.48 7.53
N SER A 95 11.98 8.22 7.01
CA SER A 95 13.11 8.69 7.82
C SER A 95 12.74 9.82 8.78
N ALA A 96 11.93 10.78 8.33
CA ALA A 96 11.61 11.97 9.13
C ALA A 96 10.64 11.65 10.28
N LEU A 97 9.64 10.80 10.04
CA LEU A 97 8.51 10.57 10.96
C LEU A 97 8.60 9.23 11.67
N ALA A 98 8.90 8.13 10.95
CA ALA A 98 9.13 6.84 11.60
C ALA A 98 10.51 6.76 12.26
N GLY A 99 11.44 7.63 11.87
CA GLY A 99 12.81 7.61 12.39
C GLY A 99 13.59 6.39 11.91
N ALA A 100 13.20 5.84 10.75
CA ALA A 100 13.82 4.65 10.18
C ALA A 100 14.90 5.03 9.15
N GLN A 101 16.02 4.31 9.19
CA GLN A 101 17.07 4.37 8.18
C GLN A 101 16.62 3.62 6.93
N ILE A 102 16.93 4.15 5.75
CA ILE A 102 16.66 3.44 4.49
C ILE A 102 17.93 2.76 4.00
N ARG A 103 17.81 1.49 3.63
CA ARG A 103 18.86 0.71 2.97
C ARG A 103 18.39 0.27 1.59
N LEU A 104 19.01 0.83 0.57
CA LEU A 104 18.66 0.55 -0.81
C LEU A 104 19.39 -0.69 -1.33
N VAL A 105 18.68 -1.47 -2.13
CA VAL A 105 19.23 -2.49 -3.03
C VAL A 105 18.82 -2.18 -4.47
N PRO A 106 19.62 -2.53 -5.48
CA PRO A 106 19.27 -2.24 -6.87
C PRO A 106 17.98 -2.94 -7.30
N ASN A 107 17.11 -2.23 -8.00
CA ASN A 107 16.07 -2.86 -8.82
C ASN A 107 16.64 -3.23 -10.20
N ASP A 108 16.12 -4.30 -10.80
CA ASP A 108 16.28 -4.53 -12.24
C ASP A 108 15.25 -3.74 -13.07
N ASP A 109 15.35 -3.86 -14.40
CA ASP A 109 14.46 -3.15 -15.34
C ASP A 109 12.98 -3.52 -15.19
N GLN A 110 12.64 -4.62 -14.51
CA GLN A 110 11.28 -5.05 -14.21
C GLN A 110 10.83 -4.66 -12.80
N GLY A 111 11.68 -3.94 -12.05
CA GLY A 111 11.39 -3.53 -10.68
C GLY A 111 11.68 -4.59 -9.63
N ARG A 112 12.29 -5.72 -9.99
CA ARG A 112 12.61 -6.79 -9.03
C ARG A 112 13.87 -6.45 -8.25
N MET A 113 13.90 -6.85 -6.98
CA MET A 113 15.14 -6.90 -6.20
C MET A 113 15.73 -8.31 -6.29
N ASN A 114 17.05 -8.42 -6.30
CA ASN A 114 17.71 -9.73 -6.19
C ASN A 114 17.63 -10.22 -4.72
N PRO A 115 17.10 -11.42 -4.44
CA PRO A 115 17.00 -11.95 -3.08
C PRO A 115 18.33 -11.99 -2.33
N ALA A 116 19.44 -12.27 -3.03
CA ALA A 116 20.77 -12.30 -2.43
C ALA A 116 21.25 -10.91 -1.97
N ASP A 117 20.88 -9.86 -2.71
CA ASP A 117 21.22 -8.48 -2.34
C ASP A 117 20.37 -8.02 -1.15
N VAL A 118 19.10 -8.44 -1.07
CA VAL A 118 18.25 -8.21 0.11
C VAL A 118 18.82 -8.95 1.33
N GLU A 119 19.19 -10.22 1.20
CA GLU A 119 19.81 -10.98 2.29
C GLU A 119 21.10 -10.32 2.80
N ALA A 120 21.96 -9.85 1.90
CA ALA A 120 23.19 -9.14 2.25
C ALA A 120 22.94 -7.74 2.86
N ALA A 121 21.78 -7.13 2.60
CA ALA A 121 21.42 -5.84 3.15
C ALA A 121 20.87 -5.92 4.58
N ILE A 122 20.24 -7.04 4.94
CA ILE A 122 19.63 -7.26 6.25
C ILE A 122 20.65 -7.17 7.38
N ARG A 123 20.26 -6.49 8.46
CA ARG A 123 21.08 -6.30 9.66
C ARG A 123 20.41 -6.91 10.91
N PRO A 124 21.17 -7.62 11.76
CA PRO A 124 20.63 -8.35 12.90
C PRO A 124 20.25 -7.43 14.07
N SER A 125 19.21 -7.81 14.82
CA SER A 125 18.65 -7.01 15.93
C SER A 125 19.44 -6.98 17.23
N GLY A 126 20.51 -7.78 17.34
CA GLY A 126 21.37 -7.83 18.51
C GLY A 126 22.71 -7.07 18.40
N ASN A 127 23.01 -6.44 17.26
CA ASN A 127 24.30 -5.78 17.05
C ASN A 127 24.21 -4.28 17.31
N VAL A 128 24.82 -3.83 18.42
CA VAL A 128 24.79 -2.43 18.87
C VAL A 128 25.41 -1.42 17.90
N HIS A 129 26.17 -1.86 16.89
CA HIS A 129 26.78 -0.98 15.90
C HIS A 129 25.85 -0.62 14.74
N VAL A 130 24.72 -1.31 14.57
CA VAL A 130 23.88 -1.19 13.38
C VAL A 130 22.40 -1.05 13.74
N ALA A 131 21.64 -0.43 12.83
CA ALA A 131 20.19 -0.41 12.87
C ALA A 131 19.65 -1.82 12.55
N PRO A 132 18.75 -2.41 13.36
CA PRO A 132 18.06 -3.65 13.04
C PRO A 132 17.19 -3.48 11.79
N THR A 133 17.23 -4.43 10.84
CA THR A 133 16.24 -4.44 9.76
C THR A 133 14.92 -5.01 10.27
N SER A 134 13.87 -4.19 10.31
CA SER A 134 12.54 -4.62 10.75
C SER A 134 11.52 -4.71 9.61
N LEU A 135 11.81 -4.08 8.47
CA LEU A 135 10.89 -4.04 7.33
C LEU A 135 11.63 -4.17 5.99
N VAL A 136 11.04 -4.94 5.08
CA VAL A 136 11.40 -4.98 3.66
C VAL A 136 10.22 -4.49 2.84
N CYS A 137 10.43 -3.50 1.97
CA CYS A 137 9.37 -2.96 1.12
C CYS A 137 9.53 -3.39 -0.34
N LEU A 138 8.43 -3.90 -0.90
CA LEU A 138 8.23 -4.17 -2.33
C LEU A 138 7.33 -3.11 -2.95
N GLU A 139 7.35 -2.99 -4.28
CA GLU A 139 6.41 -2.14 -5.03
C GLU A 139 5.89 -2.92 -6.25
N ASN A 140 4.56 -3.06 -6.39
CA ASN A 140 3.95 -3.79 -7.49
C ASN A 140 2.63 -3.15 -7.97
N THR A 141 2.54 -2.61 -9.19
CA THR A 141 3.62 -2.48 -10.20
C THR A 141 4.67 -1.45 -9.82
N GLN A 142 5.91 -1.62 -10.28
CA GLN A 142 7.01 -0.68 -10.06
C GLN A 142 6.95 0.51 -11.03
N ASN A 143 6.61 1.69 -10.52
CA ASN A 143 6.34 2.89 -11.32
C ASN A 143 7.57 3.43 -12.06
N ARG A 144 8.73 3.46 -11.40
CA ARG A 144 10.00 3.98 -11.97
C ARG A 144 10.70 2.96 -12.86
N CYS A 145 10.29 1.69 -12.83
CA CYS A 145 10.66 0.65 -13.79
C CYS A 145 9.56 0.42 -14.85
N SER A 146 8.98 1.52 -15.36
CA SER A 146 8.00 1.51 -16.47
C SER A 146 6.74 0.66 -16.21
N GLY A 147 6.28 0.57 -14.97
CA GLY A 147 5.13 -0.26 -14.61
C GLY A 147 5.47 -1.75 -14.54
N GLY A 148 6.74 -2.09 -14.28
CA GLY A 148 7.22 -3.46 -14.15
C GLY A 148 6.38 -4.26 -13.15
N VAL A 149 6.08 -5.51 -13.52
CA VAL A 149 5.14 -6.35 -12.78
C VAL A 149 5.93 -7.43 -12.03
N LEU A 150 5.73 -7.52 -10.72
CA LEU A 150 6.27 -8.62 -9.92
C LEU A 150 5.28 -9.79 -9.95
N THR A 151 5.77 -11.00 -10.24
CA THR A 151 4.97 -12.22 -10.17
C THR A 151 4.79 -12.69 -8.72
N PRO A 152 3.82 -13.57 -8.42
CA PRO A 152 3.72 -14.17 -7.09
C PRO A 152 5.04 -14.79 -6.60
N GLU A 153 5.81 -15.43 -7.49
CA GLU A 153 7.09 -16.04 -7.12
C GLU A 153 8.18 -14.99 -6.86
N ASP A 154 8.15 -13.83 -7.53
CA ASP A 154 9.09 -12.73 -7.23
C ASP A 154 8.83 -12.17 -5.83
N THR A 155 7.56 -11.96 -5.46
CA THR A 155 7.15 -11.57 -4.10
C THR A 155 7.57 -12.64 -3.09
N ALA A 156 7.26 -13.92 -3.35
CA ALA A 156 7.56 -15.02 -2.44
C ALA A 156 9.05 -15.19 -2.16
N LYS A 157 9.93 -14.97 -3.15
CA LYS A 157 11.38 -15.03 -2.95
C LYS A 157 11.87 -13.99 -1.94
N ILE A 158 11.39 -12.76 -2.04
CA ILE A 158 11.76 -11.70 -1.10
C ILE A 158 11.11 -11.93 0.27
N GLY A 159 9.85 -12.37 0.28
CA GLY A 159 9.13 -12.74 1.50
C GLY A 159 9.90 -13.75 2.35
N ARG A 160 10.35 -14.85 1.72
CA ARG A 160 11.17 -15.87 2.39
C ARG A 160 12.45 -15.31 3.02
N VAL A 161 13.15 -14.41 2.32
CA VAL A 161 14.40 -13.80 2.83
C VAL A 161 14.11 -12.90 4.03
N ALA A 162 13.10 -12.04 3.94
CA ALA A 162 12.73 -11.13 5.02
C ALA A 162 12.26 -11.88 6.28
N HIS A 163 11.33 -12.83 6.11
CA HIS A 163 10.76 -13.60 7.21
C HIS A 163 11.80 -14.50 7.90
N ALA A 164 12.75 -15.08 7.15
CA ALA A 164 13.85 -15.84 7.74
C ALA A 164 14.74 -15.00 8.67
N ALA A 165 14.80 -13.69 8.44
CA ALA A 165 15.50 -12.74 9.29
C ALA A 165 14.63 -12.09 10.39
N GLY A 166 13.33 -12.41 10.43
CA GLY A 166 12.38 -11.80 11.36
C GLY A 166 11.95 -10.38 10.98
N ALA A 167 12.16 -9.95 9.72
CA ALA A 167 11.65 -8.68 9.20
C ALA A 167 10.28 -8.89 8.55
N SER A 168 9.39 -7.91 8.70
CA SER A 168 8.10 -7.88 8.00
C SER A 168 8.26 -7.43 6.55
N VAL A 169 7.23 -7.67 5.74
CA VAL A 169 7.18 -7.33 4.32
C VAL A 169 5.96 -6.49 4.03
N HIS A 170 6.21 -5.26 3.58
CA HIS A 170 5.19 -4.35 3.08
C HIS A 170 5.21 -4.31 1.55
N LEU A 171 4.05 -4.39 0.91
CA LEU A 171 3.92 -4.17 -0.52
C LEU A 171 3.22 -2.83 -0.81
N ASP A 172 3.95 -1.89 -1.42
CA ASP A 172 3.35 -0.74 -2.09
C ASP A 172 2.66 -1.23 -3.37
N GLY A 173 1.38 -1.50 -3.23
CA GLY A 173 0.51 -1.97 -4.29
C GLY A 173 -0.30 -0.84 -4.91
N ALA A 174 0.27 0.37 -5.03
CA ALA A 174 -0.44 1.52 -5.60
C ALA A 174 -1.16 1.22 -6.93
N ARG A 175 -0.67 0.24 -7.69
CA ARG A 175 -1.27 -0.28 -8.93
C ARG A 175 -1.39 -1.81 -8.91
N LEU A 176 -1.72 -2.39 -7.75
CA LEU A 176 -1.81 -3.84 -7.55
C LEU A 176 -2.75 -4.52 -8.55
N PHE A 177 -3.91 -3.91 -8.81
CA PHE A 177 -4.88 -4.47 -9.74
C PHE A 177 -4.40 -4.46 -11.20
N ASN A 178 -3.54 -3.51 -11.59
CA ASN A 178 -2.90 -3.56 -12.91
C ASN A 178 -1.97 -4.76 -13.03
N ALA A 179 -1.22 -5.10 -11.97
CA ALA A 179 -0.39 -6.30 -11.92
C ALA A 179 -1.24 -7.57 -12.00
N ALA A 180 -2.34 -7.63 -11.25
CA ALA A 180 -3.27 -8.76 -11.23
C ALA A 180 -3.86 -9.02 -12.63
N VAL A 181 -4.35 -7.97 -13.29
CA VAL A 181 -4.87 -8.04 -14.67
C VAL A 181 -3.79 -8.44 -15.66
N ALA A 182 -2.59 -7.85 -15.59
CA ALA A 182 -1.50 -8.15 -16.51
C ALA A 182 -1.00 -9.60 -16.42
N LEU A 183 -1.08 -10.21 -15.23
CA LEU A 183 -0.68 -11.59 -14.99
C LEU A 183 -1.83 -12.59 -15.08
N GLU A 184 -3.06 -12.13 -15.23
CA GLU A 184 -4.28 -12.95 -15.21
C GLU A 184 -4.39 -13.80 -13.93
N VAL A 185 -4.03 -13.22 -12.78
CA VAL A 185 -4.14 -13.86 -11.45
C VAL A 185 -4.99 -13.02 -10.50
N PRO A 186 -5.66 -13.66 -9.51
CA PRO A 186 -6.29 -12.92 -8.42
C PRO A 186 -5.28 -12.02 -7.69
N ALA A 187 -5.70 -10.83 -7.26
CA ALA A 187 -4.83 -9.90 -6.52
C ALA A 187 -4.30 -10.51 -5.20
N GLU A 188 -5.08 -11.39 -4.55
CA GLU A 188 -4.67 -12.19 -3.39
C GLU A 188 -3.38 -12.98 -3.64
N GLU A 189 -3.20 -13.57 -4.82
CA GLU A 189 -2.00 -14.37 -5.14
C GLU A 189 -0.73 -13.53 -5.16
N LEU A 190 -0.83 -12.23 -5.47
CA LEU A 190 0.31 -11.31 -5.51
C LEU A 190 0.76 -10.86 -4.12
N VAL A 191 -0.10 -11.01 -3.10
CA VAL A 191 0.10 -10.45 -1.76
C VAL A 191 0.07 -11.51 -0.64
N LYS A 192 -0.12 -12.78 -0.97
CA LYS A 192 -0.19 -13.86 0.02
C LYS A 192 1.09 -14.00 0.87
N ASP A 193 2.24 -13.69 0.29
CA ASP A 193 3.56 -13.81 0.93
C ASP A 193 4.07 -12.49 1.55
N VAL A 194 3.20 -11.48 1.71
CA VAL A 194 3.51 -10.22 2.41
C VAL A 194 2.66 -10.03 3.66
N ASP A 195 3.17 -9.31 4.66
CA ASP A 195 2.46 -9.09 5.92
C ASP A 195 1.34 -8.05 5.77
N ASP A 196 1.60 -7.00 4.99
CA ASP A 196 0.62 -5.99 4.65
C ASP A 196 0.79 -5.46 3.22
N VAL A 197 -0.26 -4.83 2.71
CA VAL A 197 -0.29 -4.24 1.37
C VAL A 197 -1.10 -2.95 1.36
N SER A 198 -0.57 -1.93 0.70
CA SER A 198 -1.35 -0.74 0.33
C SER A 198 -1.82 -0.86 -1.11
N PHE A 199 -3.01 -0.37 -1.46
CA PHE A 199 -3.36 -0.11 -2.86
C PHE A 199 -4.11 1.20 -3.03
N CYS A 200 -3.94 1.86 -4.17
CA CYS A 200 -4.57 3.16 -4.43
C CYS A 200 -5.92 3.01 -5.11
N LEU A 201 -6.92 3.72 -4.60
CA LEU A 201 -8.22 3.91 -5.25
C LEU A 201 -8.18 5.07 -6.26
N SER A 202 -7.28 6.03 -6.03
CA SER A 202 -7.20 7.32 -6.73
C SER A 202 -6.22 7.36 -7.92
N LYS A 203 -6.15 6.24 -8.65
CA LYS A 203 -5.35 6.07 -9.87
C LYS A 203 -6.24 5.42 -10.95
N ALA A 204 -5.82 4.30 -11.55
CA ALA A 204 -6.61 3.56 -12.53
C ALA A 204 -8.05 3.24 -12.06
N LEU A 205 -8.23 3.00 -10.75
CA LEU A 205 -9.54 2.78 -10.12
C LEU A 205 -10.46 4.03 -10.07
N SER A 206 -9.98 5.20 -10.52
CA SER A 206 -10.76 6.41 -10.78
C SER A 206 -11.48 7.07 -9.60
N CYS A 207 -11.24 6.62 -8.37
CA CYS A 207 -11.77 7.32 -7.20
C CYS A 207 -11.13 8.71 -7.05
N PRO A 208 -11.84 9.70 -6.51
CA PRO A 208 -11.29 11.05 -6.37
C PRO A 208 -10.18 11.13 -5.32
N VAL A 209 -10.24 10.28 -4.28
CA VAL A 209 -9.33 10.28 -3.13
C VAL A 209 -9.18 8.85 -2.62
N GLY A 210 -8.02 8.56 -2.04
CA GLY A 210 -7.87 7.46 -1.11
C GLY A 210 -7.03 6.29 -1.60
N SER A 211 -6.67 5.48 -0.62
CA SER A 211 -6.02 4.18 -0.71
C SER A 211 -6.50 3.32 0.45
N VAL A 212 -6.30 2.00 0.37
CA VAL A 212 -6.61 1.09 1.47
C VAL A 212 -5.34 0.35 1.86
N LEU A 213 -5.06 0.31 3.17
CA LEU A 213 -4.00 -0.51 3.76
C LEU A 213 -4.63 -1.77 4.34
N CYS A 214 -4.18 -2.95 3.92
CA CYS A 214 -4.73 -4.24 4.34
C CYS A 214 -3.65 -5.12 4.95
N GLY A 215 -3.98 -5.85 6.03
CA GLY A 215 -3.04 -6.72 6.75
C GLY A 215 -3.75 -7.55 7.81
N THR A 216 -3.02 -8.00 8.82
CA THR A 216 -3.63 -8.68 9.99
C THR A 216 -4.46 -7.69 10.82
N SER A 217 -5.41 -8.21 11.59
CA SER A 217 -6.26 -7.40 12.47
C SER A 217 -5.44 -6.61 13.49
N GLU A 218 -4.42 -7.25 14.08
CA GLU A 218 -3.49 -6.62 15.02
C GLU A 218 -2.67 -5.49 14.36
N PHE A 219 -2.17 -5.73 13.16
CA PHE A 219 -1.46 -4.69 12.40
C PHE A 219 -2.35 -3.49 12.11
N ILE A 220 -3.58 -3.72 11.64
CA ILE A 220 -4.51 -2.65 11.29
C ILE A 220 -4.97 -1.85 12.52
N GLU A 221 -5.16 -2.49 13.67
CA GLU A 221 -5.46 -1.78 14.92
C GLU A 221 -4.33 -0.80 15.28
N ASN A 222 -3.08 -1.24 15.19
CA ASN A 222 -1.91 -0.40 15.45
C ASN A 222 -1.74 0.69 14.38
N ALA A 223 -1.92 0.35 13.10
CA ALA A 223 -1.91 1.29 11.99
C ALA A 223 -2.95 2.40 12.16
N ASN A 224 -4.14 2.09 12.69
CA ASN A 224 -5.19 3.09 12.91
C ASN A 224 -4.79 4.14 13.96
N ARG A 225 -3.98 3.77 14.97
CA ARG A 225 -3.40 4.75 15.91
C ARG A 225 -2.48 5.74 15.19
N TRP A 226 -1.62 5.25 14.31
CA TRP A 226 -0.74 6.10 13.51
C TRP A 226 -1.53 6.96 12.52
N ARG A 227 -2.53 6.39 11.83
CA ARG A 227 -3.48 7.13 10.98
C ARG A 227 -4.11 8.30 11.75
N LYS A 228 -4.52 8.09 13.01
CA LYS A 228 -5.05 9.17 13.85
C LYS A 228 -4.00 10.25 14.14
N MET A 229 -2.76 9.85 14.42
CA MET A 229 -1.67 10.77 14.77
C MET A 229 -1.21 11.62 13.58
N VAL A 230 -1.09 11.03 12.40
CA VAL A 230 -0.69 11.74 11.16
C VAL A 230 -1.85 12.49 10.50
N GLY A 231 -3.03 12.53 11.14
CA GLY A 231 -4.17 13.34 10.70
C GLY A 231 -5.08 12.68 9.66
N GLY A 232 -4.95 11.37 9.42
CA GLY A 232 -5.79 10.60 8.49
C GLY A 232 -7.13 10.13 9.06
N GLY A 233 -7.35 10.27 10.37
CA GLY A 233 -8.64 9.92 11.00
C GLY A 233 -9.73 10.93 10.66
N MET A 234 -10.46 10.67 9.57
CA MET A 234 -11.54 11.50 9.04
C MET A 234 -12.87 11.26 9.79
N ARG A 235 -13.93 11.98 9.41
CA ARG A 235 -15.29 11.82 9.99
C ARG A 235 -16.18 11.04 9.03
N GLN A 236 -17.13 11.71 8.38
CA GLN A 236 -18.05 11.14 7.39
C GLN A 236 -17.35 10.90 6.04
N ALA A 237 -16.26 10.14 6.05
CA ALA A 237 -15.52 9.79 4.84
C ALA A 237 -16.16 8.64 4.04
N GLY A 238 -17.33 8.13 4.47
CA GLY A 238 -18.14 7.20 3.70
C GLY A 238 -18.52 7.70 2.31
N VAL A 239 -18.60 9.04 2.13
CA VAL A 239 -18.72 9.67 0.81
C VAL A 239 -17.59 9.22 -0.11
N LEU A 240 -16.34 9.20 0.36
CA LEU A 240 -15.19 8.74 -0.44
C LEU A 240 -15.20 7.22 -0.61
N ALA A 241 -15.58 6.50 0.45
CA ALA A 241 -15.61 5.03 0.43
C ALA A 241 -16.63 4.47 -0.58
N ALA A 242 -17.75 5.15 -0.77
CA ALA A 242 -18.77 4.76 -1.75
C ALA A 242 -18.22 4.73 -3.19
N ALA A 243 -17.37 5.69 -3.57
CA ALA A 243 -16.68 5.63 -4.86
C ALA A 243 -15.70 4.45 -4.93
N GLY A 244 -15.02 4.13 -3.83
CA GLY A 244 -14.14 2.97 -3.71
C GLY A 244 -14.88 1.64 -3.95
N LEU A 245 -16.07 1.49 -3.38
CA LEU A 245 -16.90 0.30 -3.59
C LEU A 245 -17.27 0.13 -5.07
N VAL A 246 -17.73 1.19 -5.73
CA VAL A 246 -18.01 1.17 -7.18
C VAL A 246 -16.75 0.82 -7.97
N ALA A 247 -15.59 1.36 -7.60
CA ALA A 247 -14.33 1.06 -8.28
C ALA A 247 -13.97 -0.42 -8.21
N LEU A 248 -14.07 -1.04 -7.03
CA LEU A 248 -13.79 -2.46 -6.85
C LEU A 248 -14.77 -3.37 -7.59
N ASP A 249 -15.99 -2.89 -7.87
CA ASP A 249 -17.00 -3.62 -8.67
C ASP A 249 -16.81 -3.50 -10.18
N THR A 250 -16.28 -2.38 -10.68
CA THR A 250 -16.48 -2.00 -12.09
C THR A 250 -15.22 -1.53 -12.82
N MET A 251 -14.13 -1.24 -12.10
CA MET A 251 -12.96 -0.57 -12.67
C MET A 251 -11.71 -1.43 -12.75
N ILE A 252 -11.70 -2.64 -12.18
CA ILE A 252 -10.51 -3.50 -12.17
C ILE A 252 -10.17 -4.01 -13.57
N ASP A 253 -11.15 -4.54 -14.32
CA ASP A 253 -10.92 -5.18 -15.62
C ASP A 253 -10.84 -4.21 -16.81
N ARG A 254 -10.72 -2.90 -16.57
CA ARG A 254 -10.83 -1.84 -17.59
C ARG A 254 -9.50 -1.27 -18.06
#